data_AF-A0A645JFC3-F1
#
_entry.id   AF-A0A645JFC3-F1
#
_cell.length_a   1.000
_cell.length_b   1.000
_cell.length_c   1.000
_cell.angle_alpha   90.00
_cell.angle_beta   90.00
_cell.angle_gamma   90.00
#
_symmetry.space_group_name_H-M   'P 1'
#
loop_
_entity.id
_entity.type
_entity.pdbx_description
1 polymer ?
#
loop_
_entity_poly.entity_id
_entity_poly.type
_entity_poly.pdbx_seq_one_letter_code
_entity_poly.pdbx_strand_id
1 'polypeptide(L)'
;MIDSSFMTTLPDTWAINQRYVFLAINNWDSEYERVNLGGLTCDSEDFYNAEVHSNAIFLPKMQQDREQYIGFFHTGAYQESLSGFGGIQHCLIPAPKLVIIDKDEDGEYYTKLFAKEQSYKSMLKILGY
;
A
#
# COMPACT_ATOMS: atom_id res chain seq x y z
N MET A 1 -7.30 7.02 6.61
CA MET A 1 -6.87 5.61 6.59
C MET A 1 -6.70 5.19 5.15
N ILE A 2 -5.62 4.49 4.81
CA ILE A 2 -5.43 3.91 3.48
C ILE A 2 -6.04 2.52 3.44
N ASP A 3 -6.55 2.07 2.30
CA ASP A 3 -7.04 0.69 2.12
C ASP A 3 -5.88 -0.30 1.91
N SER A 4 -5.03 -0.43 2.94
CA SER A 4 -3.86 -1.30 3.00
C SER A 4 -3.27 -1.28 4.42
N SER A 5 -2.11 -1.90 4.61
CA SER A 5 -1.32 -1.80 5.83
C SER A 5 0.15 -1.52 5.49
N PHE A 6 0.75 -0.58 6.21
CA PHE A 6 2.17 -0.27 6.12
C PHE A 6 3.01 -1.41 6.67
N MET A 7 2.56 -2.05 7.75
CA MET A 7 3.25 -3.21 8.31
C MET A 7 3.31 -4.40 7.34
N THR A 8 2.23 -4.63 6.58
CA THR A 8 2.18 -5.77 5.65
C THR A 8 2.77 -5.43 4.29
N THR A 9 2.42 -4.28 3.70
CA THR A 9 2.77 -3.98 2.30
C THR A 9 4.09 -3.22 2.19
N LEU A 10 4.51 -2.53 3.24
CA LEU A 10 5.76 -1.76 3.30
C LEU A 10 6.52 -2.04 4.61
N PRO A 11 6.87 -3.31 4.91
CA PRO A 11 7.41 -3.74 6.19
C PRO A 11 8.66 -2.96 6.63
N ASP A 12 9.49 -2.47 5.69
CA ASP A 12 10.67 -1.67 6.04
C ASP A 12 10.31 -0.30 6.64
N THR A 13 9.13 0.25 6.33
CA THR A 13 8.63 1.49 6.96
C THR A 13 8.46 1.28 8.46
N TRP A 14 7.90 0.13 8.84
CA TRP A 14 7.68 -0.24 10.24
C TRP A 14 8.96 -0.75 10.92
N ALA A 15 9.75 -1.57 10.24
CA ALA A 15 10.90 -2.26 10.85
C ALA A 15 12.14 -1.37 11.00
N ILE A 16 12.43 -0.51 10.01
CA ILE A 16 13.68 0.27 9.95
C ILE A 16 13.47 1.74 9.60
N ASN A 17 12.23 2.25 9.66
CA ASN A 17 11.86 3.62 9.31
C ASN A 17 12.25 4.03 7.88
N GLN A 18 12.24 3.06 6.94
CA GLN A 18 12.52 3.35 5.53
C GLN A 18 11.46 4.30 4.96
N ARG A 19 11.91 5.30 4.20
CA ARG A 19 11.03 6.28 3.54
C ARG A 19 10.88 5.93 2.07
N TYR A 20 9.66 6.00 1.58
CA TYR A 20 9.31 5.81 0.19
C TYR A 20 8.87 7.12 -0.45
N VAL A 21 9.12 7.24 -1.74
CA VAL A 21 8.50 8.30 -2.53
C VAL A 21 7.04 7.92 -2.70
N PHE A 22 6.12 8.83 -2.41
CA PHE A 22 4.71 8.63 -2.66
C PHE A 22 4.07 9.93 -3.15
N LEU A 23 2.98 9.80 -3.90
CA LEU A 23 2.17 10.93 -4.36
C LEU A 23 0.71 10.51 -4.56
N ALA A 24 -0.18 11.50 -4.54
CA ALA A 24 -1.54 11.35 -5.03
C ALA A 24 -1.52 10.93 -6.51
N ILE A 25 -2.29 9.93 -6.90
CA ILE A 25 -2.37 9.49 -8.30
C ILE A 25 -3.44 10.26 -9.08
N ASN A 26 -4.49 10.73 -8.40
CA ASN A 26 -5.57 11.51 -8.97
C ASN A 26 -5.91 12.73 -8.10
N ASN A 27 -6.83 13.57 -8.60
CA ASN A 27 -7.37 14.77 -7.94
C ASN A 27 -6.34 15.89 -7.66
N TRP A 28 -5.33 16.05 -8.53
CA TRP A 28 -4.24 17.03 -8.33
C TRP A 28 -4.72 18.48 -8.32
N ASP A 29 -5.83 18.79 -8.99
CA ASP A 29 -6.39 20.15 -9.05
C ASP A 29 -7.21 20.54 -7.81
N SER A 30 -7.18 19.70 -6.76
CA SER A 30 -7.95 19.93 -5.54
C SER A 30 -7.20 20.77 -4.54
N GLU A 31 -7.93 21.34 -3.58
CA GLU A 31 -7.32 21.84 -2.35
C GLU A 31 -6.58 20.71 -1.62
N TYR A 32 -5.36 20.98 -1.15
CA TYR A 32 -4.56 20.05 -0.36
C TYR A 32 -4.74 20.33 1.13
N GLU A 33 -4.80 19.27 1.92
CA GLU A 33 -4.83 19.36 3.38
C GLU A 33 -3.67 18.57 3.99
N ARG A 34 -3.25 18.99 5.19
CA ARG A 34 -2.26 18.24 5.95
C ARG A 34 -2.92 16.98 6.52
N VAL A 35 -2.31 15.83 6.27
CA VAL A 35 -2.84 14.53 6.71
C VAL A 35 -1.78 13.71 7.45
N ASN A 36 -2.25 12.78 8.26
CA ASN A 36 -1.47 11.65 8.76
C ASN A 36 -1.98 10.38 8.08
N LEU A 37 -1.09 9.50 7.62
CA LEU A 37 -1.47 8.27 6.93
C LEU A 37 -1.40 7.09 7.90
N GLY A 38 -2.54 6.48 8.19
CA GLY A 38 -2.65 5.21 8.93
C GLY A 38 -3.17 4.08 8.03
N GLY A 39 -2.68 2.87 8.23
CA GLY A 39 -3.17 1.64 7.62
C GLY A 39 -4.37 1.06 8.38
N LEU A 40 -5.07 0.08 7.80
CA LEU A 40 -6.33 -0.47 8.31
C LEU A 40 -6.21 -1.41 9.52
N THR A 41 -5.00 -1.71 9.98
CA THR A 41 -4.82 -2.66 11.08
C THR A 41 -5.32 -2.09 12.41
N CYS A 42 -5.44 -2.95 13.41
CA CYS A 42 -5.73 -2.52 14.78
C CYS A 42 -4.49 -2.08 15.57
N ASP A 43 -3.31 -2.10 14.94
CA ASP A 43 -2.04 -1.75 15.57
C ASP A 43 -1.78 -0.24 15.47
N SER A 44 -1.39 0.39 16.58
CA SER A 44 -1.06 1.81 16.61
C SER A 44 0.22 2.15 15.86
N GLU A 45 1.07 1.17 15.56
CA GLU A 45 2.32 1.33 14.79
C GLU A 45 2.10 1.27 13.27
N ASP A 46 0.88 0.96 12.81
CA ASP A 46 0.55 0.90 11.38
C ASP A 46 0.23 2.28 10.82
N PHE A 47 1.20 3.18 10.88
CA PHE A 47 1.11 4.50 10.28
C PHE A 47 2.40 4.83 9.55
N TYR A 48 2.26 5.61 8.48
CA TYR A 48 3.40 6.10 7.75
C TYR A 48 4.02 7.25 8.54
N ASN A 49 5.35 7.18 8.74
CA ASN A 49 6.20 8.24 9.28
C ASN A 49 6.15 8.35 10.83
N ALA A 50 6.85 7.44 11.52
CA ALA A 50 7.01 7.39 12.98
C ALA A 50 7.76 8.60 13.60
N GLU A 51 8.53 9.34 12.81
CA GLU A 51 9.21 10.54 13.28
C GLU A 51 8.32 11.79 13.10
N VAL A 52 7.67 12.18 14.19
CA VAL A 52 6.78 13.35 14.36
C VAL A 52 7.42 14.69 13.96
N HIS A 53 8.74 14.75 13.74
CA HIS A 53 9.51 16.00 13.74
C HIS A 53 9.89 16.62 12.39
N SER A 54 9.52 16.10 11.22
CA SER A 54 9.96 16.81 10.00
C SER A 54 9.11 16.84 8.74
N ASN A 55 8.16 15.94 8.47
CA ASN A 55 7.44 16.01 7.19
C ASN A 55 5.93 16.09 7.39
N ALA A 56 5.38 17.28 7.21
CA ALA A 56 3.95 17.44 7.00
C ALA A 56 3.59 16.82 5.64
N ILE A 57 2.75 15.79 5.66
CA ILE A 57 2.23 15.17 4.44
C ILE A 57 1.02 15.99 4.00
N PHE A 58 0.99 16.34 2.71
CA PHE A 58 -0.14 17.02 2.09
C PHE A 58 -0.69 16.13 0.99
N LEU A 59 -2.01 15.92 1.01
CA LEU A 59 -2.74 15.20 -0.03
C LEU A 59 -3.98 15.99 -0.45
N PRO A 60 -4.53 15.72 -1.64
CA PRO A 60 -5.83 16.27 -2.04
C PRO A 60 -6.88 15.97 -0.98
N LYS A 61 -7.66 16.98 -0.63
CA LYS A 61 -8.76 16.88 0.31
C LYS A 61 -9.77 15.83 -0.17
N MET A 62 -10.11 14.90 0.71
CA MET A 62 -11.08 13.85 0.43
C MET A 62 -12.46 14.46 0.19
N GLN A 63 -13.16 14.02 -0.86
CA GLN A 63 -14.55 14.39 -1.12
C GLN A 63 -15.38 13.10 -1.26
N GLN A 64 -16.63 13.13 -0.81
CA GLN A 64 -17.47 11.91 -0.72
C GLN A 64 -17.83 11.31 -2.08
N ASP A 65 -17.74 12.10 -3.15
CA ASP A 65 -18.15 11.77 -4.51
C ASP A 65 -17.00 11.26 -5.39
N ARG A 66 -15.76 11.25 -4.88
CA ARG A 66 -14.58 10.82 -5.65
C ARG A 66 -13.59 10.02 -4.80
N GLU A 67 -13.02 8.99 -5.41
CA GLU A 67 -11.95 8.21 -4.78
C GLU A 67 -10.60 8.93 -4.87
N GLN A 68 -9.77 8.77 -3.85
CA GLN A 68 -8.39 9.23 -3.84
C GLN A 68 -7.45 8.03 -3.81
N TYR A 69 -6.57 7.94 -4.81
CA TYR A 69 -5.53 6.94 -4.86
C TYR A 69 -4.18 7.55 -4.47
N ILE A 70 -3.36 6.76 -3.77
CA ILE A 70 -1.99 7.11 -3.39
C ILE A 70 -1.08 6.02 -3.94
N GLY A 71 -0.02 6.43 -4.62
CA GLY A 71 1.01 5.51 -5.11
C GLY A 71 2.25 5.60 -4.26
N PHE A 72 2.79 4.46 -3.85
CA PHE A 72 4.11 4.32 -3.24
C PHE A 72 5.08 3.74 -4.27
N PHE A 73 6.26 4.33 -4.36
CA PHE A 73 7.28 4.03 -5.37
C PHE A 73 8.58 3.60 -4.70
N HIS A 74 9.47 2.96 -5.47
CA HIS A 74 10.71 2.34 -4.97
C HIS A 74 10.48 1.18 -3.99
N THR A 75 9.35 0.47 -4.12
CA THR A 75 8.94 -0.63 -3.24
C THR A 75 9.31 -2.02 -3.78
N GLY A 76 10.01 -2.08 -4.91
CA GLY A 76 10.25 -3.35 -5.64
C GLY A 76 11.24 -4.32 -5.00
N ALA A 77 12.02 -3.88 -4.00
CA ALA A 77 12.99 -4.73 -3.31
C ALA A 77 12.52 -5.02 -1.87
N TYR A 78 12.72 -6.25 -1.42
CA TYR A 78 12.42 -6.77 -0.08
C TYR A 78 10.95 -6.80 0.34
N GLN A 79 10.10 -5.82 -0.02
CA GLN A 79 8.77 -5.65 0.57
C GLN A 79 7.90 -6.91 0.44
N GLU A 80 7.78 -7.46 -0.77
CA GLU A 80 7.01 -8.69 -1.05
C GLU A 80 7.58 -9.94 -0.36
N SER A 81 8.91 -10.00 -0.18
CA SER A 81 9.56 -11.15 0.45
C SER A 81 9.43 -11.10 1.97
N LEU A 82 9.57 -9.91 2.56
CA LEU A 82 9.47 -9.69 4.00
C LEU A 82 8.02 -9.70 4.48
N SER A 83 7.07 -9.25 3.65
CA SER A 83 5.63 -9.34 3.92
C SER A 83 5.11 -10.77 3.94
N GLY A 84 5.90 -11.73 3.45
CA GLY A 84 5.49 -13.12 3.33
C GLY A 84 4.39 -13.28 2.28
N PHE A 85 4.68 -12.94 1.02
CA PHE A 85 3.75 -13.13 -0.10
C PHE A 85 3.08 -14.51 -0.08
N GLY A 86 1.74 -14.52 -0.05
CA GLY A 86 0.92 -15.73 0.03
C GLY A 86 0.85 -16.39 1.42
N GLY A 87 1.50 -15.83 2.43
CA GLY A 87 1.53 -16.26 3.83
C GLY A 87 0.43 -15.63 4.69
N ILE A 88 0.64 -15.53 6.00
CA ILE A 88 -0.28 -14.85 6.91
C ILE A 88 0.10 -13.38 7.05
N GLN A 89 -0.90 -12.52 7.02
CA GLN A 89 -0.74 -11.08 7.13
C GLN A 89 -1.21 -10.57 8.50
N HIS A 90 -0.63 -9.47 8.97
CA HIS A 90 -1.06 -8.82 10.20
C HIS A 90 -2.56 -8.45 10.10
N CYS A 91 -3.31 -8.70 11.18
CA CYS A 91 -4.78 -8.61 11.20
C CYS A 91 -5.53 -9.42 10.14
N LEU A 92 -4.90 -10.39 9.48
CA LEU A 92 -5.46 -11.13 8.33
C LEU A 92 -5.95 -10.22 7.20
N ILE A 93 -5.33 -9.04 7.04
CA ILE A 93 -5.62 -8.15 5.91
C ILE A 93 -5.09 -8.82 4.63
N PRO A 94 -5.93 -9.04 3.62
CA PRO A 94 -5.50 -9.62 2.35
C PRO A 94 -4.31 -8.91 1.71
N ALA A 95 -3.32 -9.67 1.24
CA ALA A 95 -2.31 -9.14 0.33
C ALA A 95 -2.98 -8.67 -0.99
N PRO A 96 -2.54 -7.52 -1.55
CA PRO A 96 -3.16 -6.93 -2.73
C PRO A 96 -2.95 -7.77 -3.99
N LYS A 97 -3.68 -7.41 -5.06
CA LYS A 97 -3.43 -7.95 -6.41
C LYS A 97 -2.09 -7.45 -6.93
N LEU A 98 -1.36 -8.32 -7.62
CA LEU A 98 -0.16 -7.93 -8.36
C LEU A 98 -0.44 -7.97 -9.85
N VAL A 99 -0.21 -6.83 -10.51
CA VAL A 99 -0.41 -6.67 -11.95
C VAL A 99 0.92 -6.29 -12.57
N ILE A 100 1.33 -7.01 -13.60
CA ILE A 100 2.45 -6.65 -14.46
C ILE A 100 1.89 -5.76 -15.57
N ILE A 101 2.47 -4.58 -15.71
CA ILE A 101 2.20 -3.65 -16.81
C ILE A 101 3.44 -3.67 -17.68
N ASP A 102 3.26 -3.96 -18.96
CA ASP A 102 4.33 -3.97 -19.94
C ASP A 102 3.94 -3.12 -21.15
N LYS A 103 4.94 -2.75 -21.95
CA LYS A 103 4.81 -1.87 -23.10
C LYS A 103 5.39 -2.57 -24.32
N ASP A 104 4.61 -2.71 -25.38
CA ASP A 104 5.07 -3.34 -26.61
C ASP A 104 5.94 -2.40 -27.48
N GLU A 105 6.39 -2.92 -28.63
CA GLU A 105 7.23 -2.19 -29.59
C GLU A 105 6.49 -1.00 -30.23
N ASP A 106 5.16 -1.09 -30.36
CA ASP A 106 4.30 -0.03 -30.90
C ASP A 106 3.99 1.05 -29.85
N GLY A 107 4.29 0.76 -28.58
CA GLY A 107 4.14 1.64 -27.44
C GLY A 107 2.81 1.51 -26.72
N GLU A 108 2.01 0.50 -27.03
CA GLU A 108 0.76 0.18 -26.37
C GLU A 108 1.03 -0.57 -25.05
N TYR A 109 0.23 -0.23 -24.03
CA TYR A 109 0.33 -0.88 -22.72
C TYR A 109 -0.56 -2.10 -22.67
N TYR A 110 -0.03 -3.20 -22.15
CA TYR A 110 -0.82 -4.37 -21.81
C TYR A 110 -0.59 -4.78 -20.36
N THR A 111 -1.60 -5.43 -19.79
CA THR A 111 -1.59 -5.81 -18.37
C THR A 111 -1.77 -7.30 -18.21
N LYS A 112 -1.06 -7.89 -17.26
CA LYS A 112 -1.16 -9.30 -16.88
C LYS A 112 -1.34 -9.41 -15.38
N LEU A 113 -2.36 -10.12 -14.94
CA LEU A 113 -2.55 -10.44 -13.53
C LEU A 113 -1.51 -11.49 -13.12
N PHE A 114 -0.54 -11.08 -12.30
CA PHE A 114 0.49 -11.97 -11.76
C PHE A 114 -0.02 -12.74 -10.55
N ALA A 115 -0.68 -12.03 -9.63
CA ALA A 115 -1.28 -12.62 -8.44
C ALA A 115 -2.65 -12.02 -8.17
N LYS A 116 -3.61 -12.89 -7.81
CA LYS A 116 -4.90 -12.47 -7.29
C LYS A 116 -4.74 -11.96 -5.87
N GLU A 117 -5.68 -11.11 -5.47
CA GLU A 117 -5.85 -10.71 -4.07
C GLU A 117 -5.95 -11.94 -3.19
N GLN A 118 -5.29 -11.89 -2.04
CA GLN A 118 -5.28 -13.01 -1.13
C GLN A 118 -6.68 -13.26 -0.54
N SER A 119 -7.20 -14.46 -0.72
CA SER A 119 -8.49 -14.80 -0.11
C SER A 119 -8.35 -15.12 1.38
N TYR A 120 -9.34 -14.75 2.18
CA TYR A 120 -9.44 -15.18 3.59
C TYR A 120 -9.36 -16.72 3.72
N LYS A 121 -9.92 -17.48 2.77
CA LYS A 121 -9.83 -18.94 2.74
C LYS A 121 -8.39 -19.45 2.67
N SER A 122 -7.53 -18.77 1.90
CA SER A 122 -6.12 -19.16 1.79
C SER A 122 -5.38 -18.95 3.12
N MET A 123 -5.66 -17.85 3.82
CA MET A 123 -5.08 -17.59 5.15
C MET A 123 -5.59 -18.58 6.20
N LEU A 124 -6.90 -18.83 6.24
CA LEU A 124 -7.49 -19.82 7.16
C LEU A 124 -6.90 -21.23 6.96
N LYS A 125 -6.70 -21.64 5.70
CA LYS A 125 -6.06 -22.91 5.36
C LYS A 125 -4.63 -23.01 5.92
N ILE A 126 -3.85 -21.93 5.85
CA ILE A 126 -2.48 -21.89 6.41
C ILE A 126 -2.53 -22.04 7.94
N LEU A 127 -3.54 -21.46 8.59
CA LEU A 127 -3.78 -21.58 10.03
C LEU A 127 -4.36 -22.94 10.45
N GLY A 128 -4.65 -23.85 9.51
CA GLY A 128 -5.16 -25.19 9.77
C GLY A 128 -6.69 -25.30 9.90
N TYR A 129 -7.43 -24.28 9.44
CA TYR A 129 -8.89 -24.29 9.32
C TYR A 129 -9.37 -24.79 7.95
#